data_AF-A0A926HDC1-F1
#
_entry.id   AF-A0A926HDC1-F1
#
_cell.length_a   1.000
_cell.length_b   1.000
_cell.length_c   1.000
_cell.angle_alpha   90.00
_cell.angle_beta   90.00
_cell.angle_gamma   90.00
#
_symmetry.space_group_name_H-M   'P 1'
#
loop_
_entity.id
_entity.type
_entity.pdbx_description
1 polymer ?
#
loop_
_entity_poly.entity_id
_entity_poly.type
_entity_poly.pdbx_seq_one_letter_code
_entity_poly.pdbx_strand_id
1 'polypeptide(L)'
;MVLKRSVGALLKLIAQRLSADAVSLSKSRAEQPGFVTSMLVPILPPSVHLFLGWRDSRPTPDVADIAPVIEGLKLILAKDRQEGELHSLLARATRLQWELADCKIAERTVGLIASGEAEPARIHKHISRVLQSVEDFDALSKRVEQLEFEITGRMQIAAAKAILQRTEGLNEQQSYLHLQRASRRTRRALVDVANEILSTGVKLPPKSQPTSSVPLE
;
A
#
# COMPACT_ATOMS: atom_id res chain seq x y z
N MET A 1 3.13 -6.22 -26.91
CA MET A 1 1.94 -6.99 -27.37
C MET A 1 1.59 -8.21 -26.51
N VAL A 2 2.44 -8.60 -25.54
CA VAL A 2 2.25 -9.80 -24.68
C VAL A 2 1.28 -9.57 -23.51
N LEU A 3 1.18 -8.34 -22.97
CA LEU A 3 0.31 -8.04 -21.81
C LEU A 3 -1.22 -8.10 -22.09
N LYS A 4 -1.66 -7.86 -23.32
CA LYS A 4 -3.12 -7.95 -23.66
C LYS A 4 -3.63 -9.39 -23.59
N ARG A 5 -2.76 -10.39 -23.77
CA ARG A 5 -3.15 -11.82 -23.68
C ARG A 5 -3.23 -12.30 -22.23
N SER A 6 -2.40 -11.77 -21.33
CA SER A 6 -2.36 -12.19 -19.93
C SER A 6 -3.52 -11.66 -19.10
N VAL A 7 -3.96 -10.40 -19.28
CA VAL A 7 -5.13 -9.87 -18.55
C VAL A 7 -6.43 -10.52 -19.02
N GLY A 8 -6.59 -10.75 -20.33
CA GLY A 8 -7.75 -11.48 -20.88
C GLY A 8 -7.79 -12.94 -20.42
N ALA A 9 -6.64 -13.60 -20.29
CA ALA A 9 -6.54 -14.94 -19.73
C ALA A 9 -6.87 -14.96 -18.24
N LEU A 10 -6.38 -13.98 -17.47
CA LEU A 10 -6.65 -13.86 -16.03
C LEU A 10 -8.15 -13.63 -15.76
N LEU A 11 -8.80 -12.73 -16.51
CA LEU A 11 -10.23 -12.49 -16.39
C LEU A 11 -11.08 -13.70 -16.79
N LYS A 12 -10.66 -14.45 -17.84
CA LYS A 12 -11.29 -15.73 -18.19
C LYS A 12 -11.10 -16.78 -17.10
N LEU A 13 -9.92 -16.86 -16.49
CA LEU A 13 -9.63 -17.83 -15.43
C LEU A 13 -10.43 -17.51 -14.16
N ILE A 14 -10.54 -16.23 -13.81
CA ILE A 14 -11.37 -15.76 -12.69
C ILE A 14 -12.84 -16.06 -12.97
N ALA A 15 -13.36 -15.76 -14.17
CA ALA A 15 -14.73 -16.08 -14.53
C ALA A 15 -15.03 -17.59 -14.51
N GLN A 16 -14.10 -18.42 -15.02
CA GLN A 16 -14.22 -19.88 -14.99
C GLN A 16 -14.16 -20.45 -13.57
N ARG A 17 -13.28 -19.92 -12.72
CA ARG A 17 -13.17 -20.35 -11.31
C ARG A 17 -14.41 -19.97 -10.51
N LEU A 18 -14.93 -18.76 -10.71
CA LEU A 18 -16.17 -18.31 -10.09
C LEU A 18 -17.39 -19.14 -10.56
N SER A 19 -17.43 -19.54 -11.82
CA SER A 19 -18.47 -20.44 -12.35
C SER A 19 -18.36 -21.86 -11.80
N ALA A 20 -17.15 -22.39 -11.61
CA ALA A 20 -16.93 -23.73 -11.05
C ALA A 20 -17.23 -23.77 -9.54
N ASP A 21 -16.82 -22.74 -8.80
CA ASP A 21 -17.03 -22.64 -7.36
C ASP A 21 -18.51 -22.36 -7.04
N ALA A 22 -19.24 -21.63 -7.89
CA ALA A 22 -20.70 -21.45 -7.74
C ALA A 22 -21.47 -22.78 -7.84
N VAL A 23 -21.00 -23.72 -8.68
CA VAL A 23 -21.58 -25.06 -8.85
C VAL A 23 -21.14 -26.02 -7.73
N SER A 24 -19.93 -25.85 -7.17
CA SER A 24 -19.44 -26.67 -6.06
C SER A 24 -20.01 -26.24 -4.70
N LEU A 25 -20.22 -24.94 -4.48
CA LEU A 25 -20.76 -24.39 -3.23
C LEU A 25 -22.27 -24.62 -3.07
N SER A 26 -23.02 -24.84 -4.16
CA SER A 26 -24.43 -25.24 -4.07
C SER A 26 -24.60 -26.70 -3.65
N LYS A 27 -23.59 -27.57 -3.88
CA LYS A 27 -23.59 -28.98 -3.46
C LYS A 27 -23.01 -29.21 -2.06
N SER A 28 -22.05 -28.40 -1.61
CA SER A 28 -21.35 -28.60 -0.32
C SER A 28 -22.05 -27.98 0.90
N ARG A 29 -23.07 -27.12 0.72
CA ARG A 29 -23.70 -26.40 1.84
C ARG A 29 -24.80 -27.19 2.57
N ALA A 30 -25.06 -28.43 2.16
CA ALA A 30 -26.09 -29.25 2.78
C ALA A 30 -25.62 -30.02 4.04
N GLU A 31 -24.31 -30.19 4.32
CA GLU A 31 -23.92 -31.28 5.23
C GLU A 31 -22.85 -31.03 6.31
N GLN A 32 -22.27 -29.83 6.52
CA GLN A 32 -21.24 -29.72 7.59
C GLN A 32 -21.33 -28.48 8.49
N PRO A 33 -21.74 -28.65 9.77
CA PRO A 33 -21.49 -27.67 10.81
C PRO A 33 -20.07 -27.89 11.39
N GLY A 34 -19.23 -26.85 11.40
CA GLY A 34 -18.10 -26.78 12.34
C GLY A 34 -16.67 -26.51 11.82
N PHE A 35 -16.46 -25.93 10.62
CA PHE A 35 -15.09 -25.62 10.19
C PHE A 35 -14.62 -24.23 10.63
N VAL A 36 -13.72 -24.21 11.61
CA VAL A 36 -13.00 -23.01 12.09
C VAL A 36 -11.86 -22.73 11.12
N THR A 37 -12.00 -21.70 10.29
CA THR A 37 -10.95 -21.22 9.37
C THR A 37 -10.28 -20.00 9.98
N SER A 38 -9.06 -20.13 10.50
CA SER A 38 -8.24 -18.95 10.81
C SER A 38 -6.76 -19.29 10.84
N MET A 39 -5.95 -18.32 10.41
CA MET A 39 -4.49 -18.28 10.40
C MET A 39 -3.79 -18.91 9.19
N LEU A 40 -3.91 -18.22 8.05
CA LEU A 40 -2.83 -18.00 7.07
C LEU A 40 -3.44 -17.12 5.96
N VAL A 41 -3.41 -15.80 6.14
CA VAL A 41 -3.73 -14.86 5.06
C VAL A 41 -2.39 -14.50 4.39
N PRO A 42 -2.08 -15.03 3.20
CA PRO A 42 -0.91 -14.59 2.46
C PRO A 42 -1.03 -13.10 2.13
N ILE A 43 0.11 -12.41 2.04
CA ILE A 43 0.23 -11.03 1.56
C ILE A 43 -0.25 -11.01 0.11
N LEU A 44 -1.54 -10.77 -0.09
CA LEU A 44 -2.12 -10.64 -1.42
C LEU A 44 -1.90 -9.19 -1.89
N PRO A 45 -1.69 -8.98 -3.20
CA PRO A 45 -1.57 -7.63 -3.73
C PRO A 45 -2.84 -6.81 -3.41
N PRO A 46 -2.74 -5.48 -3.21
CA PRO A 46 -3.87 -4.62 -2.83
C PRO A 46 -5.12 -4.77 -3.71
N SER A 47 -4.92 -5.09 -5.00
CA SER A 47 -5.98 -5.41 -5.96
C SER A 47 -6.86 -6.59 -5.55
N VAL A 48 -6.32 -7.57 -4.82
CA VAL A 48 -7.06 -8.74 -4.34
C VAL A 48 -7.83 -8.42 -3.05
N HIS A 49 -7.35 -7.48 -2.23
CA HIS A 49 -8.09 -7.03 -1.05
C HIS A 49 -9.38 -6.28 -1.43
N LEU A 50 -9.35 -5.47 -2.50
CA LEU A 50 -10.56 -4.90 -3.10
C LEU A 50 -11.55 -6.00 -3.51
N PHE A 51 -11.04 -7.10 -4.08
CA PHE A 51 -11.86 -8.22 -4.53
C PHE A 51 -12.51 -8.99 -3.36
N LEU A 52 -11.79 -9.19 -2.25
CA LEU A 52 -12.30 -9.91 -1.08
C LEU A 52 -13.34 -9.09 -0.30
N GLY A 53 -13.12 -7.78 -0.12
CA GLY A 53 -14.11 -6.89 0.53
C GLY A 53 -15.43 -6.80 -0.24
N TRP A 54 -15.38 -6.97 -1.57
CA TRP A 54 -16.56 -7.01 -2.43
C TRP A 54 -17.38 -8.30 -2.31
N ARG A 55 -16.75 -9.42 -1.90
CA ARG A 55 -17.38 -10.75 -1.86
C ARG A 55 -18.31 -10.95 -0.66
N ASP A 56 -17.99 -10.32 0.47
CA ASP A 56 -18.80 -10.44 1.71
C ASP A 56 -19.94 -9.42 1.78
N SER A 57 -19.86 -8.36 0.97
CA SER A 57 -21.01 -7.52 0.69
C SER A 57 -21.90 -8.29 -0.27
N ARG A 58 -23.06 -8.77 0.17
CA ARG A 58 -24.17 -9.12 -0.73
C ARG A 58 -25.03 -7.88 -0.91
N PRO A 59 -24.66 -6.88 -1.74
CA PRO A 59 -25.71 -6.11 -2.35
C PRO A 59 -26.48 -7.12 -3.22
N THR A 60 -27.80 -7.14 -3.14
CA THR A 60 -28.57 -7.38 -4.35
C THR A 60 -28.33 -6.11 -5.17
N PRO A 61 -27.32 -6.05 -6.05
CA PRO A 61 -27.17 -4.85 -6.84
C PRO A 61 -28.42 -4.85 -7.73
N ASP A 62 -29.18 -3.78 -7.71
CA ASP A 62 -30.01 -3.51 -8.86
C ASP A 62 -29.03 -3.43 -10.04
N VAL A 63 -29.01 -4.49 -10.86
CA VAL A 63 -28.05 -4.66 -11.97
C VAL A 63 -28.20 -3.49 -12.97
N ALA A 64 -29.29 -2.73 -12.86
CA ALA A 64 -29.57 -1.53 -13.62
C ALA A 64 -28.50 -0.43 -13.52
N ASP A 65 -27.67 -0.36 -12.46
CA ASP A 65 -26.69 0.73 -12.32
C ASP A 65 -25.23 0.27 -12.07
N ILE A 66 -24.75 -0.64 -12.92
CA ILE A 66 -23.33 -1.07 -12.92
C ILE A 66 -22.38 -0.09 -13.64
N ALA A 67 -22.91 0.91 -14.36
CA ALA A 67 -22.13 1.80 -15.19
C ALA A 67 -21.07 2.61 -14.41
N PRO A 68 -21.36 3.18 -13.22
CA PRO A 68 -20.36 3.89 -12.42
C PRO A 68 -19.20 2.99 -11.97
N VAL A 69 -19.49 1.73 -11.64
CA VAL A 69 -18.46 0.74 -11.24
C VAL A 69 -17.54 0.43 -12.42
N ILE A 70 -18.11 0.21 -13.61
CA ILE A 70 -17.33 -0.01 -14.84
C ILE A 70 -16.44 1.19 -15.13
N GLU A 71 -16.94 2.41 -14.99
CA GLU A 71 -16.15 3.61 -15.23
C GLU A 71 -15.01 3.77 -14.22
N GLY A 72 -15.28 3.49 -12.93
CA GLY A 72 -14.22 3.42 -11.91
C GLY A 72 -13.14 2.38 -12.24
N LEU A 73 -13.53 1.19 -12.71
CA LEU A 73 -12.58 0.15 -13.13
C LEU A 73 -11.75 0.57 -14.34
N LYS A 74 -12.33 1.25 -15.32
CA LYS A 74 -11.58 1.79 -16.47
C LYS A 74 -10.52 2.78 -16.01
N LEU A 75 -10.85 3.67 -15.07
CA LEU A 75 -9.90 4.63 -14.51
C LEU A 75 -8.74 3.93 -13.79
N ILE A 76 -9.02 2.88 -13.00
CA ILE A 76 -7.97 2.08 -12.33
C ILE A 76 -7.05 1.41 -13.36
N LEU A 77 -7.61 0.78 -14.40
CA LEU A 77 -6.82 0.13 -15.46
C LEU A 77 -6.01 1.13 -16.29
N ALA A 78 -6.54 2.33 -16.52
CA ALA A 78 -5.80 3.40 -17.18
C ALA A 78 -4.61 3.85 -16.32
N LYS A 79 -4.78 3.95 -14.99
CA LYS A 79 -3.71 4.29 -14.05
C LYS A 79 -2.61 3.22 -13.99
N ASP A 80 -2.96 1.94 -13.97
CA ASP A 80 -2.00 0.83 -14.03
C ASP A 80 -1.11 0.89 -15.29
N ARG A 81 -1.69 1.23 -16.45
CA ARG A 81 -0.90 1.45 -17.67
C ARG A 81 0.04 2.64 -17.54
N GLN A 82 -0.45 3.76 -16.99
CA GLN A 82 0.37 4.96 -16.77
C GLN A 82 1.56 4.67 -15.84
N GLU A 83 1.36 3.84 -14.82
CA GLU A 83 2.42 3.40 -13.90
C GLU A 83 3.51 2.61 -14.65
N GLY A 84 3.12 1.69 -15.53
CA GLY A 84 4.07 0.95 -16.38
C GLY A 84 4.89 1.87 -17.29
N GLU A 85 4.26 2.87 -17.90
CA GLU A 85 4.95 3.88 -18.72
C GLU A 85 5.91 4.73 -17.87
N LEU A 86 5.47 5.16 -16.68
CA LEU A 86 6.31 5.92 -15.75
C LEU A 86 7.55 5.13 -15.31
N HIS A 87 7.41 3.85 -14.96
CA HIS A 87 8.54 2.99 -14.63
C HIS A 87 9.53 2.86 -15.79
N SER A 88 9.03 2.70 -17.01
CA SER A 88 9.90 2.64 -18.19
C SER A 88 10.65 3.95 -18.44
N LEU A 89 9.98 5.10 -18.24
CA LEU A 89 10.60 6.42 -18.38
C LEU A 89 11.64 6.67 -17.29
N LEU A 90 11.34 6.31 -16.04
CA LEU A 90 12.26 6.43 -14.92
C LEU A 90 13.53 5.61 -15.16
N ALA A 91 13.38 4.34 -15.53
CA ALA A 91 14.53 3.47 -15.84
C ALA A 91 15.39 4.04 -16.97
N ARG A 92 14.78 4.59 -18.01
CA ARG A 92 15.50 5.23 -19.13
C ARG A 92 16.20 6.53 -18.69
N ALA A 93 15.54 7.36 -17.90
CA ALA A 93 16.12 8.59 -17.37
C ALA A 93 17.33 8.30 -16.48
N THR A 94 17.20 7.36 -15.55
CA THR A 94 18.32 6.91 -14.68
C THR A 94 19.50 6.42 -15.52
N ARG A 95 19.25 5.59 -16.53
CA ARG A 95 20.31 5.13 -17.45
C ARG A 95 21.03 6.31 -18.14
N LEU A 96 20.28 7.26 -18.70
CA LEU A 96 20.85 8.42 -19.38
C LEU A 96 21.63 9.34 -18.42
N GLN A 97 21.19 9.45 -17.17
CA GLN A 97 21.92 10.19 -16.12
C GLN A 97 23.28 9.54 -15.83
N TRP A 98 23.34 8.20 -15.75
CA TRP A 98 24.61 7.47 -15.58
C TRP A 98 25.53 7.62 -16.79
N GLU A 99 25.02 7.45 -18.00
CA GLU A 99 25.80 7.67 -19.23
C GLU A 99 26.36 9.10 -19.29
N LEU A 100 25.58 10.11 -18.91
CA LEU A 100 26.03 11.49 -18.84
C LEU A 100 27.09 11.72 -17.76
N ALA A 101 26.95 11.08 -16.59
CA ALA A 101 27.94 11.14 -15.51
C ALA A 101 29.28 10.56 -15.97
N ASP A 102 29.27 9.41 -16.64
CA ASP A 102 30.44 8.75 -17.20
C ASP A 102 31.14 9.64 -18.23
N CYS A 103 30.39 10.24 -19.16
CA CYS A 103 30.93 11.20 -20.12
C CYS A 103 31.62 12.38 -19.44
N LYS A 104 30.98 12.99 -18.43
CA LYS A 104 31.57 14.13 -17.69
C LYS A 104 32.87 13.76 -16.98
N ILE A 105 32.90 12.59 -16.35
CA ILE A 105 34.09 12.07 -15.66
C ILE A 105 35.21 11.85 -16.67
N ALA A 106 34.92 11.15 -17.77
CA ALA A 106 35.90 10.84 -18.81
C ALA A 106 36.48 12.13 -19.42
N GLU A 107 35.65 13.04 -19.90
CA GLU A 107 36.05 14.31 -20.51
C GLU A 107 36.96 15.12 -19.59
N ARG A 108 36.54 15.30 -18.32
CA ARG A 108 37.34 16.09 -17.37
C ARG A 108 38.63 15.41 -16.98
N THR A 109 38.63 14.08 -16.83
CA THR A 109 39.82 13.30 -16.47
C THR A 109 40.85 13.35 -17.58
N VAL A 110 40.43 13.18 -18.84
CA VAL A 110 41.29 13.36 -20.02
C VAL A 110 41.89 14.76 -20.04
N GLY A 111 41.08 15.80 -19.78
CA GLY A 111 41.55 17.18 -19.70
C GLY A 111 42.62 17.41 -18.62
N LEU A 112 42.42 16.85 -17.42
CA LEU A 112 43.41 16.92 -16.32
C LEU A 112 44.71 16.19 -16.65
N ILE A 113 44.63 15.05 -17.33
CA ILE A 113 45.81 14.30 -17.78
C ILE A 113 46.58 15.10 -18.83
N ALA A 114 45.88 15.62 -19.83
CA ALA A 114 46.49 16.40 -20.90
C ALA A 114 47.18 17.68 -20.40
N SER A 115 46.67 18.30 -19.34
CA SER A 115 47.26 19.51 -18.75
C SER A 115 48.38 19.24 -17.74
N GLY A 116 48.68 17.97 -17.42
CA GLY A 116 49.65 17.62 -16.37
C GLY A 116 49.14 17.86 -14.95
N GLU A 117 47.84 18.08 -14.75
CA GLU A 117 47.21 18.32 -13.44
C GLU A 117 46.47 17.10 -12.88
N ALA A 118 46.76 15.90 -13.40
CA ALA A 118 46.13 14.64 -13.02
C ALA A 118 46.60 14.11 -11.65
N GLU A 119 46.39 14.90 -10.60
CA GLU A 119 46.55 14.43 -9.23
C GLU A 119 45.39 13.48 -8.86
N PRO A 120 45.66 12.29 -8.30
CA PRO A 120 44.62 11.33 -7.93
C PRO A 120 43.52 11.94 -7.04
N ALA A 121 43.88 12.82 -6.11
CA ALA A 121 42.94 13.50 -5.23
C ALA A 121 41.97 14.43 -5.99
N ARG A 122 42.43 15.10 -7.05
CA ARG A 122 41.60 15.98 -7.88
C ARG A 122 40.60 15.17 -8.72
N ILE A 123 41.06 14.06 -9.30
CA ILE A 123 40.21 13.14 -10.07
C ILE A 123 39.14 12.55 -9.16
N HIS A 124 39.53 12.02 -7.99
CA HIS A 124 38.59 11.48 -7.00
C HIS A 124 37.54 12.52 -6.58
N LYS A 125 37.97 13.74 -6.21
CA LYS A 125 37.04 14.82 -5.85
C LYS A 125 36.09 15.17 -6.99
N HIS A 126 36.55 15.14 -8.24
CA HIS A 126 35.69 15.38 -9.39
C HIS A 126 34.64 14.27 -9.55
N ILE A 127 35.05 13.00 -9.50
CA ILE A 127 34.16 11.84 -9.57
C ILE A 127 33.10 11.93 -8.46
N SER A 128 33.52 12.14 -7.21
CA SER A 128 32.59 12.26 -6.08
C SER A 128 31.55 13.35 -6.34
N ARG A 129 31.95 14.54 -6.80
CA ARG A 129 31.02 15.63 -7.09
C ARG A 129 30.05 15.31 -8.24
N VAL A 130 30.50 14.62 -9.28
CA VAL A 130 29.61 14.22 -10.40
C VAL A 130 28.58 13.21 -9.90
N LEU A 131 29.00 12.22 -9.12
CA LEU A 131 28.11 11.21 -8.57
C LEU A 131 27.14 11.78 -7.52
N GLN A 132 27.58 12.74 -6.72
CA GLN A 132 26.70 13.50 -5.81
C GLN A 132 25.63 14.30 -6.56
N SER A 133 25.90 14.78 -7.77
CA SER A 133 24.85 15.46 -8.55
C SER A 133 23.71 14.55 -9.04
N VAL A 134 23.82 13.23 -8.81
CA VAL A 134 22.79 12.21 -9.07
C VAL A 134 21.96 11.91 -7.81
N GLU A 135 22.10 12.71 -6.74
CA GLU A 135 21.49 12.56 -5.40
C GLU A 135 19.95 12.63 -5.31
N ASP A 136 19.22 12.61 -6.43
CA ASP A 136 17.75 12.46 -6.41
C ASP A 136 17.28 11.16 -5.71
N PHE A 137 18.20 10.20 -5.53
CA PHE A 137 17.96 8.94 -4.84
C PHE A 137 17.53 9.10 -3.38
N ASP A 138 18.19 9.97 -2.60
CA ASP A 138 17.91 10.11 -1.16
C ASP A 138 16.53 10.72 -0.91
N ALA A 139 16.16 11.73 -1.72
CA ALA A 139 14.84 12.33 -1.67
C ALA A 139 13.75 11.33 -2.07
N LEU A 140 13.99 10.52 -3.11
CA LEU A 140 13.06 9.49 -3.55
C LEU A 140 12.94 8.36 -2.51
N SER A 141 14.04 7.90 -1.92
CA SER A 141 14.05 6.88 -0.87
C SER A 141 13.22 7.32 0.34
N LYS A 142 13.45 8.53 0.85
CA LYS A 142 12.65 9.11 1.94
C LYS A 142 11.16 9.18 1.57
N ARG A 143 10.85 9.50 0.31
CA ARG A 143 9.46 9.56 -0.15
C ARG A 143 8.82 8.18 -0.20
N VAL A 144 9.55 7.14 -0.62
CA VAL A 144 9.10 5.75 -0.59
C VAL A 144 8.80 5.32 0.84
N GLU A 145 9.75 5.51 1.76
CA GLU A 145 9.57 5.17 3.19
C GLU A 145 8.33 5.83 3.80
N GLN A 146 8.11 7.12 3.50
CA GLN A 146 6.92 7.84 3.95
C GLN A 146 5.62 7.21 3.41
N LEU A 147 5.58 6.88 2.11
CA LEU A 147 4.40 6.28 1.50
C LEU A 147 4.11 4.88 2.03
N GLU A 148 5.14 4.05 2.24
CA GLU A 148 5.02 2.73 2.85
C GLU A 148 4.46 2.83 4.28
N PHE A 149 4.93 3.80 5.05
CA PHE A 149 4.40 4.08 6.39
C PHE A 149 2.93 4.49 6.34
N GLU A 150 2.55 5.40 5.45
CA GLU A 150 1.16 5.85 5.27
C GLU A 150 0.22 4.70 4.85
N ILE A 151 0.64 3.86 3.91
CA ILE A 151 -0.11 2.69 3.44
C ILE A 151 -0.32 1.71 4.59
N THR A 152 0.75 1.35 5.28
CA THR A 152 0.71 0.42 6.41
C THR A 152 -0.22 0.94 7.51
N GLY A 153 -0.13 2.22 7.85
CA GLY A 153 -1.01 2.86 8.82
C GLY A 153 -2.48 2.82 8.41
N ARG A 154 -2.80 3.06 7.12
CA ARG A 154 -4.17 2.95 6.60
C ARG A 154 -4.70 1.52 6.67
N MET A 155 -3.87 0.52 6.36
CA MET A 155 -4.24 -0.89 6.45
C MET A 155 -4.53 -1.31 7.90
N GLN A 156 -3.69 -0.88 8.85
CA GLN A 156 -3.89 -1.14 10.29
C GLN A 156 -5.20 -0.53 10.80
N ILE A 157 -5.48 0.73 10.42
CA ILE A 157 -6.74 1.40 10.76
C ILE A 157 -7.94 0.66 10.15
N ALA A 158 -7.86 0.25 8.88
CA ALA A 158 -8.94 -0.50 8.24
C ALA A 158 -9.20 -1.85 8.92
N ALA A 159 -8.14 -2.57 9.31
CA ALA A 159 -8.26 -3.82 10.04
C ALA A 159 -8.86 -3.61 11.45
N ALA A 160 -8.45 -2.58 12.17
CA ALA A 160 -9.02 -2.24 13.48
C ALA A 160 -10.50 -1.86 13.37
N LYS A 161 -10.90 -1.09 12.34
CA LYS A 161 -12.32 -0.82 12.04
C LYS A 161 -13.09 -2.12 11.85
N ALA A 162 -12.57 -3.05 11.04
CA ALA A 162 -13.23 -4.33 10.78
C ALA A 162 -13.42 -5.18 12.06
N ILE A 163 -12.45 -5.16 12.97
CA ILE A 163 -12.58 -5.81 14.28
C ILE A 163 -13.71 -5.16 15.09
N LEU A 164 -13.71 -3.82 15.23
CA LEU A 164 -14.74 -3.10 15.98
C LEU A 164 -16.15 -3.34 15.42
N GLN A 165 -16.29 -3.39 14.09
CA GLN A 165 -17.58 -3.71 13.47
C GLN A 165 -18.05 -5.13 13.85
N ARG A 166 -17.15 -6.11 13.86
CA ARG A 166 -17.47 -7.50 14.20
C ARG A 166 -17.77 -7.71 15.67
N THR A 167 -17.01 -7.08 16.56
CA THR A 167 -17.09 -7.33 18.02
C THR A 167 -18.10 -6.43 18.72
N GLU A 168 -18.24 -5.18 18.29
CA GLU A 168 -19.12 -4.19 18.93
C GLU A 168 -20.37 -3.89 18.10
N GLY A 169 -20.52 -4.49 16.91
CA GLY A 169 -21.67 -4.25 16.03
C GLY A 169 -21.74 -2.83 15.47
N LEU A 170 -20.63 -2.09 15.50
CA LEU A 170 -20.55 -0.74 14.95
C LEU A 170 -20.60 -0.78 13.41
N ASN A 171 -21.17 0.24 12.79
CA ASN A 171 -20.97 0.45 11.35
C ASN A 171 -19.60 1.09 11.07
N GLU A 172 -19.22 1.22 9.79
CA GLU A 172 -17.90 1.74 9.43
C GLU A 172 -17.64 3.14 9.98
N GLN A 173 -18.57 4.08 9.81
CA GLN A 173 -18.42 5.45 10.29
C GLN A 173 -18.29 5.51 11.82
N GLN A 174 -19.11 4.73 12.53
CA GLN A 174 -19.05 4.61 13.99
C GLN A 174 -17.72 4.02 14.47
N SER A 175 -17.22 2.97 13.80
CA SER A 175 -15.91 2.37 14.13
C SER A 175 -14.76 3.37 13.95
N TYR A 176 -14.80 4.19 12.89
CA TYR A 176 -13.81 5.24 12.68
C TYR A 176 -13.89 6.34 13.76
N LEU A 177 -15.11 6.80 14.09
CA LEU A 177 -15.31 7.78 15.17
C LEU A 177 -14.87 7.22 16.53
N HIS A 178 -15.04 5.92 16.77
CA HIS A 178 -14.53 5.24 17.97
C HIS A 178 -13.01 5.36 18.05
N LEU A 179 -12.29 4.97 16.99
CA LEU A 179 -10.83 5.11 16.90
C LEU A 179 -10.37 6.56 17.11
N GLN A 180 -11.06 7.52 16.48
CA GLN A 180 -10.71 8.94 16.57
C GLN A 180 -10.91 9.48 17.99
N ARG A 181 -12.01 9.12 18.67
CA ARG A 181 -12.26 9.50 20.06
C ARG A 181 -11.21 8.89 20.99
N ALA A 182 -10.85 7.63 20.79
CA ALA A 182 -9.81 6.96 21.56
C ALA A 182 -8.45 7.65 21.38
N SER A 183 -8.03 7.93 20.13
CA SER A 183 -6.81 8.68 19.81
C SER A 183 -6.76 10.06 20.45
N ARG A 184 -7.84 10.85 20.36
CA ARG A 184 -7.94 12.17 20.98
C ARG A 184 -7.86 12.08 22.51
N ARG A 185 -8.54 11.09 23.11
CA ARG A 185 -8.55 10.87 24.57
C ARG A 185 -7.17 10.49 25.10
N THR A 186 -6.43 9.64 24.39
CA THR A 186 -5.10 9.18 24.80
C THR A 186 -3.96 10.06 24.28
N ARG A 187 -4.25 11.07 23.44
CA ARG A 187 -3.27 11.89 22.72
C ARG A 187 -2.21 11.06 21.98
N ARG A 188 -2.62 9.92 21.41
CA ARG A 188 -1.75 9.02 20.61
C ARG A 188 -2.12 9.07 19.15
N ALA A 189 -1.20 8.71 18.26
CA ALA A 189 -1.51 8.62 16.84
C ALA A 189 -2.62 7.58 16.61
N LEU A 190 -3.46 7.83 15.61
CA LEU A 190 -4.60 6.95 15.30
C LEU A 190 -4.14 5.52 14.96
N VAL A 191 -2.98 5.40 14.33
CA VAL A 191 -2.32 4.13 13.99
C VAL A 191 -1.94 3.34 15.24
N ASP A 192 -1.42 4.00 16.28
CA ASP A 192 -1.05 3.32 17.53
C ASP A 192 -2.27 2.76 18.26
N VAL A 193 -3.39 3.49 18.23
CA VAL A 193 -4.67 3.05 18.78
C VAL A 193 -5.23 1.87 17.98
N ALA A 194 -5.11 1.91 16.66
CA ALA A 194 -5.50 0.79 15.80
C ALA A 194 -4.68 -0.47 16.12
N ASN A 195 -3.35 -0.34 16.27
CA ASN A 195 -2.44 -1.43 16.63
C ASN A 195 -2.71 -2.02 18.02
N GLU A 196 -3.11 -1.19 18.99
CA GLU A 196 -3.56 -1.66 20.30
C GLU A 196 -4.81 -2.55 20.20
N ILE A 197 -5.80 -2.14 19.40
CA ILE A 197 -7.02 -2.93 19.16
C ILE A 197 -6.70 -4.24 18.44
N LEU A 198 -5.81 -4.19 17.45
CA LEU A 198 -5.34 -5.38 16.73
C LEU A 198 -4.63 -6.37 17.67
N SER A 199 -3.87 -5.87 18.65
CA SER A 199 -3.10 -6.69 19.58
C SER A 199 -3.93 -7.29 20.70
N THR A 200 -4.96 -6.58 21.18
CA THR A 200 -5.77 -7.02 22.33
C THR A 200 -6.98 -7.88 21.96
N GLY A 201 -7.40 -7.92 20.69
CA GLY A 201 -8.60 -8.65 20.29
C GLY A 201 -9.90 -8.09 20.91
N VAL A 202 -9.86 -6.83 21.36
CA VAL A 202 -10.91 -6.03 22.02
C VAL A 202 -11.01 -6.19 23.54
N LYS A 203 -10.26 -5.31 24.24
CA LYS A 203 -10.73 -4.59 25.44
C LYS A 203 -9.92 -3.29 25.56
N LEU A 204 -10.48 -2.16 25.12
CA LEU A 204 -9.86 -0.85 25.36
C LEU A 204 -9.79 -0.59 26.87
N PRO A 205 -8.72 0.07 27.37
CA PRO A 205 -8.56 0.31 28.79
C PRO A 205 -9.76 1.10 29.35
N PRO A 206 -10.24 0.74 30.55
CA PRO A 206 -11.36 1.43 31.17
C PRO A 206 -11.04 2.91 31.31
N LYS A 207 -12.08 3.74 31.18
CA LYS A 207 -12.06 5.20 31.34
C LYS A 207 -11.21 5.53 32.58
N SER A 208 -9.98 6.01 32.40
CA SER A 208 -9.22 6.58 33.50
C SER A 208 -10.02 7.79 33.98
N GLN A 209 -10.72 7.60 35.11
CA GLN A 209 -11.36 8.73 35.78
C GLN A 209 -10.24 9.72 36.11
N PRO A 210 -10.43 11.02 35.86
CA PRO A 210 -9.47 12.01 36.33
C PRO A 210 -9.38 11.86 37.84
N THR A 211 -8.23 11.42 38.33
CA THR A 211 -7.89 11.44 39.76
C THR A 211 -7.76 12.91 40.16
N SER A 212 -8.92 13.53 40.41
CA SER A 212 -9.06 14.81 41.08
C SER A 212 -8.75 14.60 42.56
N SER A 213 -7.47 14.47 42.87
CA SER A 213 -6.95 14.63 44.23
C SER A 213 -5.88 15.71 44.18
N VAL A 214 -6.34 16.95 43.99
CA VAL A 214 -5.59 18.13 44.43
C VAL A 214 -6.07 18.40 45.85
N PRO A 215 -5.24 18.18 46.89
CA PRO A 215 -5.56 18.65 48.23
C PRO A 215 -5.54 20.18 48.20
N LEU A 216 -6.64 20.80 48.64
CA LEU A 216 -6.64 22.20 49.01
C LEU A 216 -5.93 22.31 50.36
N GLU A 217 -4.75 22.94 50.37
CA GLU A 217 -4.15 23.53 51.58
C GLU A 217 -4.71 24.93 51.81
#